data_AF-A0AAU1SFU8-F1
#
_entry.id   AF-A0AAU1SFU8-F1
#
_cell.length_a   1.000
_cell.length_b   1.000
_cell.length_c   1.000
_cell.angle_alpha   90.00
_cell.angle_beta   90.00
_cell.angle_gamma   90.00
#
_symmetry.space_group_name_H-M   'P 1'
#
loop_
_entity.id
_entity.type
_entity.pdbx_description
1 polymer ?
#
loop_
_entity_poly.entity_id
_entity_poly.type
_entity_poly.pdbx_seq_one_letter_code
_entity_poly.pdbx_strand_id
1 'polypeptide(L)'
;MDASRTDAYLRRIATPHPAAPTALALRTLHLAHQRAVPFENLSIHLGEEISIDEEAIVAKLVDRRRGGFCYELNGGFAALLTALGFEVSLLQARVYGEEGHLGIPYDHLALRVRTVDGADLLADVGFGAHSHFPLDFGERGEQRDPGGVFRIAETKEGDLRVSKDGAPEYLLEQRPRELRDFEVGRWYNSTSPRSPFTRSLVCSLVTDEGRLTLSGRTLKTTAGGERHSTELTSDREVLDTYRESFGIELDRLPTDPTT
;
A
#
# COMPACT_ATOMS: atom_id res chain seq x y z
N MET A 1 -1.05 2.76 19.11
CA MET A 1 -0.63 4.17 18.89
C MET A 1 -1.33 5.16 19.85
N ASP A 2 -0.63 6.17 20.37
CA ASP A 2 -1.18 7.24 21.25
C ASP A 2 -1.68 8.48 20.47
N ALA A 3 -2.31 9.45 21.17
CA ALA A 3 -2.89 10.64 20.54
C ALA A 3 -1.85 11.53 19.81
N SER A 4 -0.65 11.72 20.39
CA SER A 4 0.39 12.55 19.78
C SER A 4 0.89 11.93 18.48
N ARG A 5 1.05 10.60 18.47
CA ARG A 5 1.41 9.82 17.28
C ARG A 5 0.30 9.82 16.23
N THR A 6 -0.97 9.69 16.64
CA THR A 6 -2.12 9.84 15.74
C THR A 6 -2.12 11.19 15.04
N ASP A 7 -1.92 12.28 15.78
CA ASP A 7 -1.86 13.62 15.20
C ASP A 7 -0.67 13.80 14.25
N ALA A 8 0.48 13.22 14.57
CA ALA A 8 1.64 13.23 13.69
C ALA A 8 1.38 12.47 12.38
N TYR A 9 0.70 11.32 12.44
CA TYR A 9 0.29 10.56 11.27
C TYR A 9 -0.71 11.35 10.42
N LEU A 10 -1.73 11.93 11.03
CA LEU A 10 -2.71 12.78 10.35
C LEU A 10 -2.05 13.97 9.63
N ARG A 11 -1.07 14.62 10.27
CA ARG A 11 -0.23 15.64 9.63
C ARG A 11 0.59 15.09 8.47
N ARG A 12 1.17 13.88 8.59
CA ARG A 12 1.93 13.22 7.53
C ARG A 12 1.10 13.00 6.26
N ILE A 13 -0.20 12.73 6.42
CA ILE A 13 -1.16 12.53 5.32
C ILE A 13 -2.03 13.75 5.04
N ALA A 14 -1.69 14.92 5.61
CA ALA A 14 -2.39 16.19 5.42
C ALA A 14 -3.93 16.13 5.62
N THR A 15 -4.38 15.35 6.62
CA THR A 15 -5.81 15.16 6.90
C THR A 15 -6.13 15.64 8.33
N PRO A 16 -7.24 16.37 8.56
CA PRO A 16 -7.66 16.71 9.91
C PRO A 16 -8.15 15.47 10.67
N HIS A 17 -8.17 15.56 12.00
CA HIS A 17 -8.79 14.51 12.82
C HIS A 17 -10.29 14.40 12.48
N PRO A 18 -10.80 13.21 12.11
CA PRO A 18 -12.22 13.03 11.83
C PRO A 18 -13.05 13.16 13.12
N ALA A 19 -14.26 13.67 13.00
CA ALA A 19 -15.18 13.77 14.14
C ALA A 19 -15.71 12.39 14.60
N ALA A 20 -15.81 11.43 13.68
CA ALA A 20 -16.25 10.06 13.94
C ALA A 20 -15.71 9.08 12.87
N PRO A 21 -15.53 7.79 13.21
CA PRO A 21 -15.01 6.76 12.30
C PRO A 21 -16.07 6.26 11.30
N THR A 22 -16.48 7.14 10.40
CA THR A 22 -17.52 6.91 9.38
C THR A 22 -16.94 6.40 8.06
N ALA A 23 -17.78 5.86 7.18
CA ALA A 23 -17.38 5.48 5.82
C ALA A 23 -16.76 6.66 5.03
N LEU A 24 -17.31 7.87 5.18
CA LEU A 24 -16.77 9.07 4.54
C LEU A 24 -15.37 9.41 5.08
N ALA A 25 -15.17 9.33 6.40
CA ALA A 25 -13.86 9.55 7.01
C ALA A 25 -12.83 8.52 6.52
N LEU A 26 -13.19 7.24 6.44
CA LEU A 26 -12.31 6.20 5.89
C LEU A 26 -11.93 6.50 4.44
N ARG A 27 -12.91 6.89 3.61
CA ARG A 27 -12.68 7.25 2.20
C ARG A 27 -11.67 8.39 2.06
N THR A 28 -11.79 9.43 2.89
CA THR A 28 -10.85 10.56 2.91
C THR A 28 -9.46 10.13 3.36
N LEU A 29 -9.35 9.39 4.47
CA LEU A 29 -8.08 8.92 5.01
C LEU A 29 -7.35 7.99 4.04
N HIS A 30 -8.08 7.09 3.38
CA HIS A 30 -7.55 6.13 2.41
C HIS A 30 -6.89 6.82 1.21
N LEU A 31 -7.59 7.76 0.59
CA LEU A 31 -7.04 8.51 -0.54
C LEU A 31 -5.88 9.42 -0.11
N ALA A 32 -6.01 10.08 1.05
CA ALA A 32 -4.97 10.97 1.56
C ALA A 32 -3.67 10.22 1.88
N HIS A 33 -3.77 9.01 2.45
CA HIS A 33 -2.63 8.15 2.69
C HIS A 33 -1.90 7.79 1.39
N GLN A 34 -2.63 7.29 0.37
CA GLN A 34 -2.05 6.92 -0.92
C GLN A 34 -1.39 8.08 -1.69
N ARG A 35 -1.81 9.33 -1.41
CA ARG A 35 -1.23 10.54 -2.01
C ARG A 35 -0.04 11.10 -1.24
N ALA A 36 0.11 10.71 0.01
CA ALA A 36 1.15 11.25 0.88
C ALA A 36 2.28 10.25 1.13
N VAL A 37 1.96 8.96 1.29
CA VAL A 37 2.90 7.91 1.69
C VAL A 37 3.16 6.99 0.49
N PRO A 38 4.36 7.01 -0.11
CA PRO A 38 4.65 6.20 -1.28
C PRO A 38 4.63 4.69 -0.99
N PHE A 39 4.18 3.93 -1.97
CA PHE A 39 4.53 2.52 -2.08
C PHE A 39 5.98 2.39 -2.53
N GLU A 40 6.84 1.77 -1.73
CA GLU A 40 8.26 1.66 -2.04
C GLU A 40 8.93 0.44 -1.41
N ASN A 41 10.02 -0.03 -2.03
CA ASN A 41 10.84 -1.12 -1.54
C ASN A 41 12.33 -0.73 -1.38
N LEU A 42 12.61 0.56 -1.17
CA LEU A 42 13.96 1.10 -1.11
C LEU A 42 14.76 0.50 0.05
N SER A 43 14.10 0.18 1.17
CA SER A 43 14.78 -0.43 2.32
C SER A 43 15.49 -1.74 1.96
N ILE A 44 14.94 -2.56 1.06
CA ILE A 44 15.61 -3.78 0.54
C ILE A 44 16.93 -3.41 -0.13
N HIS A 45 16.88 -2.41 -1.01
CA HIS A 45 17.98 -1.98 -1.87
C HIS A 45 18.98 -1.05 -1.17
N LEU A 46 18.64 -0.58 0.03
CA LEU A 46 19.53 0.11 0.94
C LEU A 46 20.12 -0.83 2.00
N GLY A 47 19.69 -2.09 2.07
CA GLY A 47 20.13 -3.04 3.10
C GLY A 47 19.59 -2.71 4.48
N GLU A 48 18.46 -2.00 4.56
CA GLU A 48 17.75 -1.66 5.78
C GLU A 48 16.79 -2.79 6.18
N GLU A 49 16.59 -2.96 7.48
CA GLU A 49 15.60 -3.90 7.98
C GLU A 49 14.16 -3.37 7.78
N ILE A 50 13.24 -4.27 7.40
CA ILE A 50 11.82 -3.96 7.22
C ILE A 50 11.00 -4.41 8.42
N SER A 51 10.66 -3.55 9.36
CA SER A 51 9.99 -4.03 10.58
C SER A 51 8.54 -4.51 10.37
N ILE A 52 8.09 -5.47 11.20
CA ILE A 52 6.67 -5.80 11.42
C ILE A 52 6.15 -5.27 12.78
N ASP A 53 6.98 -4.52 13.50
CA ASP A 53 6.59 -3.85 14.73
C ASP A 53 5.83 -2.54 14.43
N GLU A 54 4.69 -2.34 15.08
CA GLU A 54 3.80 -1.19 14.86
C GLU A 54 4.54 0.13 15.09
N GLU A 55 5.31 0.26 16.17
CA GLU A 55 6.00 1.50 16.52
C GLU A 55 7.09 1.83 15.50
N ALA A 56 7.89 0.83 15.12
CA ALA A 56 8.92 0.98 14.09
C ALA A 56 8.34 1.34 12.72
N ILE A 57 7.19 0.75 12.34
CA ILE A 57 6.47 1.08 11.11
C ILE A 57 5.99 2.53 11.16
N VAL A 58 5.29 2.93 12.22
CA VAL A 58 4.78 4.30 12.35
C VAL A 58 5.93 5.31 12.32
N ALA A 59 7.03 5.04 13.04
CA ALA A 59 8.21 5.90 13.00
C ALA A 59 8.83 6.01 11.59
N LYS A 60 8.84 4.92 10.82
CA LYS A 60 9.29 4.93 9.41
C LYS A 60 8.42 5.86 8.56
N LEU A 61 7.10 5.66 8.60
CA LEU A 61 6.17 6.35 7.72
C LEU A 61 6.02 7.84 8.08
N VAL A 62 6.00 8.14 9.38
CA VAL A 62 5.69 9.47 9.91
C VAL A 62 6.96 10.28 10.16
N ASP A 63 7.88 9.79 10.99
CA ASP A 63 9.04 10.58 11.44
C ASP A 63 10.09 10.67 10.34
N ARG A 64 10.42 9.53 9.73
CA ARG A 64 11.39 9.46 8.62
C ARG A 64 10.79 9.84 7.27
N ARG A 65 9.47 10.09 7.22
CA ARG A 65 8.69 10.40 6.01
C ARG A 65 8.89 9.40 4.86
N ARG A 66 9.29 8.17 5.18
CA ARG A 66 9.48 7.08 4.21
C ARG A 66 8.15 6.45 3.82
N GLY A 67 8.20 5.57 2.84
CA GLY A 67 7.08 4.70 2.49
C GLY A 67 7.30 3.27 2.98
N GLY A 68 6.72 2.33 2.25
CA GLY A 68 6.97 0.91 2.41
C GLY A 68 6.16 0.10 1.41
N PHE A 69 6.21 -1.23 1.54
CA PHE A 69 5.29 -2.14 0.85
C PHE A 69 4.13 -2.56 1.76
N CYS A 70 3.33 -3.54 1.34
CA CYS A 70 2.02 -3.87 1.91
C CYS A 70 1.98 -4.00 3.44
N TYR A 71 2.94 -4.69 4.07
CA TYR A 71 2.92 -4.89 5.53
C TYR A 71 3.13 -3.59 6.30
N GLU A 72 4.02 -2.71 5.82
CA GLU A 72 4.31 -1.43 6.47
C GLU A 72 3.16 -0.45 6.23
N LEU A 73 2.67 -0.35 4.99
CA LEU A 73 1.61 0.59 4.63
C LEU A 73 0.27 0.23 5.27
N ASN A 74 -0.21 -1.01 5.09
CA ASN A 74 -1.48 -1.44 5.66
C ASN A 74 -1.36 -1.66 7.19
N GLY A 75 -0.20 -2.05 7.71
CA GLY A 75 0.03 -2.13 9.16
C GLY A 75 -0.01 -0.75 9.83
N GLY A 76 0.69 0.24 9.26
CA GLY A 76 0.66 1.61 9.77
C GLY A 76 -0.73 2.27 9.62
N PHE A 77 -1.43 1.98 8.52
CA PHE A 77 -2.79 2.48 8.32
C PHE A 77 -3.79 1.81 9.27
N ALA A 78 -3.66 0.52 9.55
CA ALA A 78 -4.46 -0.17 10.56
C ALA A 78 -4.25 0.44 11.96
N ALA A 79 -3.01 0.78 12.32
CA ALA A 79 -2.71 1.45 13.59
C ALA A 79 -3.38 2.83 13.69
N LEU A 80 -3.36 3.61 12.60
CA LEU A 80 -4.08 4.88 12.51
C LEU A 80 -5.59 4.70 12.67
N LEU A 81 -6.20 3.83 11.88
CA LEU A 81 -7.64 3.59 11.92
C LEU A 81 -8.11 3.10 13.29
N THR A 82 -7.36 2.18 13.91
CA THR A 82 -7.65 1.69 15.26
C THR A 82 -7.60 2.82 16.29
N ALA A 83 -6.59 3.68 16.23
CA ALA A 83 -6.47 4.83 17.14
C ALA A 83 -7.60 5.87 16.94
N LEU A 84 -8.17 5.95 15.74
CA LEU A 84 -9.33 6.79 15.41
C LEU A 84 -10.68 6.13 15.77
N GLY A 85 -10.67 4.91 16.30
CA GLY A 85 -11.87 4.19 16.76
C GLY A 85 -12.60 3.40 15.67
N PHE A 86 -11.98 3.16 14.52
CA PHE A 86 -12.50 2.18 13.56
C PHE A 86 -12.30 0.76 14.08
N GLU A 87 -13.18 -0.15 13.68
CA GLU A 87 -12.94 -1.57 13.89
C GLU A 87 -12.17 -2.14 12.70
N VAL A 88 -10.96 -2.65 12.95
CA VAL A 88 -10.05 -3.09 11.88
C VAL A 88 -9.67 -4.56 12.07
N SER A 89 -9.77 -5.34 10.99
CA SER A 89 -9.23 -6.69 10.90
C SER A 89 -8.18 -6.75 9.80
N LEU A 90 -6.99 -7.26 10.13
CA LEU A 90 -5.94 -7.54 9.15
C LEU A 90 -6.26 -8.87 8.48
N LEU A 91 -6.19 -8.91 7.15
CA LEU A 91 -6.48 -10.08 6.34
C LEU A 91 -5.29 -10.43 5.47
N GLN A 92 -4.98 -11.72 5.36
CA GLN A 92 -3.93 -12.18 4.46
C GLN A 92 -4.49 -12.43 3.07
N ALA A 93 -3.72 -12.07 2.06
CA ALA A 93 -4.03 -12.30 0.66
C ALA A 93 -2.84 -12.91 -0.07
N ARG A 94 -3.15 -13.65 -1.14
CA ARG A 94 -2.17 -14.21 -2.08
C ARG A 94 -2.34 -13.52 -3.41
N VAL A 95 -1.30 -12.85 -3.89
CA VAL A 95 -1.34 -12.09 -5.15
C VAL A 95 -1.32 -13.05 -6.34
N TYR A 96 -2.11 -12.78 -7.37
CA TYR A 96 -2.00 -13.49 -8.63
C TYR A 96 -0.76 -12.99 -9.38
N GLY A 97 0.21 -13.88 -9.58
CA GLY A 97 1.39 -13.61 -10.38
C GLY A 97 1.14 -13.81 -11.87
N GLU A 98 2.23 -13.73 -12.63
CA GLU A 98 2.24 -14.09 -14.04
C GLU A 98 1.72 -15.53 -14.22
N GLU A 99 1.01 -15.77 -15.34
CA GLU A 99 0.38 -17.06 -15.65
C GLU A 99 -0.78 -17.47 -14.71
N GLY A 100 -1.20 -16.59 -13.80
CA GLY A 100 -2.38 -16.80 -12.94
C GLY A 100 -2.12 -17.69 -11.72
N HIS A 101 -0.85 -17.96 -11.39
CA HIS A 101 -0.48 -18.67 -10.17
C HIS A 101 -0.58 -17.76 -8.94
N LEU A 102 -1.11 -18.29 -7.85
CA LEU A 102 -1.14 -17.58 -6.57
C LEU A 102 0.25 -17.54 -5.94
N GLY A 103 0.62 -16.37 -5.40
CA GLY A 103 1.80 -16.14 -4.58
C GLY A 103 1.84 -16.99 -3.31
N ILE A 104 2.86 -16.77 -2.49
CA ILE A 104 3.02 -17.51 -1.24
C ILE A 104 1.87 -17.21 -0.26
N PRO A 105 1.63 -18.02 0.77
CA PRO A 105 0.78 -17.61 1.90
C PRO A 105 1.36 -16.34 2.57
N TYR A 106 0.48 -15.46 3.07
CA TYR A 106 0.86 -14.19 3.70
C TYR A 106 1.65 -13.23 2.80
N ASP A 107 1.44 -13.30 1.49
CA ASP A 107 2.15 -12.47 0.48
C ASP A 107 1.71 -11.00 0.50
N HIS A 108 0.45 -10.77 0.83
CA HIS A 108 -0.15 -9.45 0.89
C HIS A 108 -1.00 -9.28 2.14
N LEU A 109 -0.98 -8.07 2.71
CA LEU A 109 -1.84 -7.65 3.81
C LEU A 109 -2.87 -6.67 3.28
N ALA A 110 -4.16 -6.91 3.54
CA ALA A 110 -5.24 -5.96 3.31
C ALA A 110 -6.10 -5.80 4.58
N LEU A 111 -6.97 -4.79 4.64
CA LEU A 111 -7.75 -4.48 5.83
C LEU A 111 -9.24 -4.62 5.57
N ARG A 112 -9.96 -5.27 6.48
CA ARG A 112 -11.41 -5.13 6.59
C ARG A 112 -11.72 -4.13 7.68
N VAL A 113 -12.53 -3.13 7.38
CA VAL A 113 -12.82 -2.00 8.26
C VAL A 113 -14.32 -1.86 8.43
N ARG A 114 -14.81 -1.96 9.67
CA ARG A 114 -16.19 -1.63 10.04
C ARG A 114 -16.26 -0.24 10.66
N THR A 115 -17.32 0.47 10.32
CA THR A 115 -17.52 1.89 10.65
C THR A 115 -18.75 2.09 11.53
N VAL A 116 -18.82 3.21 12.26
CA VAL A 116 -19.94 3.46 13.20
C VAL A 116 -21.28 3.71 12.51
N ASP A 117 -21.26 4.10 11.24
CA ASP A 117 -22.43 4.23 10.37
C ASP A 117 -22.81 2.91 9.65
N GLY A 118 -22.17 1.80 10.01
CA GLY A 118 -22.58 0.45 9.63
C GLY A 118 -21.98 -0.08 8.33
N ALA A 119 -21.07 0.66 7.68
CA ALA A 119 -20.37 0.16 6.50
C ALA A 119 -19.30 -0.88 6.86
N ASP A 120 -19.10 -1.85 5.97
CA ASP A 120 -18.10 -2.92 6.04
C ASP A 120 -17.27 -2.89 4.76
N LEU A 121 -16.01 -2.47 4.87
CA LEU A 121 -15.21 -2.01 3.74
C LEU A 121 -13.87 -2.74 3.66
N LEU A 122 -13.45 -3.10 2.46
CA LEU A 122 -12.09 -3.53 2.14
C LEU A 122 -11.23 -2.29 1.86
N ALA A 123 -10.25 -2.03 2.71
CA ALA A 123 -9.27 -0.96 2.56
C ALA A 123 -7.88 -1.54 2.27
N ASP A 124 -7.19 -0.94 1.31
CA ASP A 124 -5.86 -1.36 0.90
C ASP A 124 -5.06 -0.19 0.33
N VAL A 125 -4.15 0.34 1.15
CA VAL A 125 -3.22 1.41 0.78
C VAL A 125 -1.84 0.85 0.41
N GLY A 126 -1.68 -0.48 0.37
CA GLY A 126 -0.40 -1.17 0.36
C GLY A 126 -0.15 -2.07 -0.84
N PHE A 127 -1.08 -2.21 -1.78
CA PHE A 127 -0.92 -3.05 -2.98
C PHE A 127 -0.17 -2.35 -4.13
N GLY A 128 0.06 -1.04 -4.02
CA GLY A 128 0.64 -0.23 -5.10
C GLY A 128 -0.43 0.38 -6.00
N ALA A 129 -0.64 -0.17 -7.19
CA ALA A 129 -1.63 0.33 -8.15
C ALA A 129 -3.02 -0.32 -7.98
N HIS A 130 -3.79 0.16 -7.00
CA HIS A 130 -5.09 -0.41 -6.61
C HIS A 130 -6.22 0.64 -6.59
N SER A 131 -7.33 0.34 -5.93
CA SER A 131 -8.47 1.23 -5.71
C SER A 131 -8.07 2.48 -4.91
N HIS A 132 -8.58 3.64 -5.34
CA HIS A 132 -8.39 4.91 -4.64
C HIS A 132 -9.27 5.00 -3.39
N PHE A 133 -10.43 4.35 -3.42
CA PHE A 133 -11.37 4.30 -2.31
C PHE A 133 -11.53 2.89 -1.75
N PRO A 134 -11.94 2.76 -0.46
CA PRO A 134 -12.32 1.47 0.10
C PRO A 134 -13.48 0.86 -0.70
N LEU A 135 -13.41 -0.46 -0.92
CA LEU A 135 -14.44 -1.22 -1.62
C LEU A 135 -15.48 -1.74 -0.61
N ASP A 136 -16.74 -1.84 -1.00
CA ASP A 136 -17.77 -2.49 -0.20
C ASP A 136 -17.44 -4.00 -0.10
N PHE A 137 -17.24 -4.48 1.13
CA PHE A 137 -16.83 -5.86 1.42
C PHE A 137 -17.97 -6.86 1.18
N GLY A 138 -19.24 -6.43 1.24
CA GLY A 138 -20.44 -7.24 1.06
C GLY A 138 -20.97 -7.24 -0.38
N GLU A 139 -20.68 -6.19 -1.16
CA GLU A 139 -21.05 -6.10 -2.58
C GLU A 139 -20.29 -7.14 -3.42
N ARG A 140 -20.99 -7.79 -4.36
CA ARG A 140 -20.44 -8.83 -5.26
C ARG A 140 -20.50 -8.44 -6.73
N GLY A 141 -21.22 -7.36 -7.04
CA GLY A 141 -21.25 -6.70 -8.34
C GLY A 141 -20.02 -5.82 -8.59
N GLU A 142 -20.09 -5.06 -9.67
CA GLU A 142 -19.03 -4.12 -10.07
C GLU A 142 -19.04 -2.87 -9.19
N GLN A 143 -17.84 -2.47 -8.77
CA GLN A 143 -17.60 -1.27 -7.98
C GLN A 143 -16.68 -0.34 -8.79
N ARG A 144 -17.21 0.82 -9.20
CA ARG A 144 -16.46 1.79 -10.01
C ARG A 144 -15.58 2.66 -9.13
N ASP A 145 -14.29 2.71 -9.44
CA ASP A 145 -13.30 3.53 -8.77
C ASP A 145 -12.41 4.24 -9.82
N PRO A 146 -11.81 5.41 -9.53
CA PRO A 146 -10.87 6.05 -10.47
C PRO A 146 -9.68 5.16 -10.86
N GLY A 147 -9.30 4.21 -10.00
CA GLY A 147 -8.27 3.23 -10.25
C GLY A 147 -8.69 2.07 -11.16
N GLY A 148 -9.98 1.87 -11.44
CA GLY A 148 -10.52 0.79 -12.28
C GLY A 148 -11.89 0.30 -11.81
N VAL A 149 -12.45 -0.71 -12.49
CA VAL A 149 -13.68 -1.39 -12.07
C VAL A 149 -13.32 -2.63 -11.26
N PHE A 150 -13.68 -2.62 -9.98
CA PHE A 150 -13.38 -3.70 -9.05
C PHE A 150 -14.56 -4.66 -8.87
N ARG A 151 -14.25 -5.91 -8.53
CA ARG A 151 -15.24 -6.90 -8.12
C ARG A 151 -14.67 -7.80 -7.03
N ILE A 152 -15.47 -8.06 -6.00
CA ILE A 152 -15.17 -9.05 -4.97
C ILE A 152 -16.09 -10.26 -5.22
N ALA A 153 -15.52 -11.45 -5.38
CA ALA A 153 -16.28 -12.66 -5.67
C ALA A 153 -15.86 -13.80 -4.72
N GLU A 154 -16.83 -14.50 -4.16
CA GLU A 154 -16.57 -15.66 -3.31
C GLU A 154 -16.15 -16.87 -4.15
N THR A 155 -15.13 -17.60 -3.70
CA THR A 155 -14.72 -18.88 -4.28
C THR A 155 -15.44 -20.05 -3.61
N LYS A 156 -15.30 -21.26 -4.16
CA LYS A 156 -15.92 -22.46 -3.58
C LYS A 156 -15.37 -22.79 -2.19
N GLU A 157 -14.16 -22.33 -1.91
CA GLU A 157 -13.42 -22.55 -0.68
C GLU A 157 -13.73 -21.50 0.41
N GLY A 158 -14.53 -20.47 0.09
CA GLY A 158 -14.91 -19.40 1.02
C GLY A 158 -13.94 -18.21 1.06
N ASP A 159 -12.87 -18.24 0.27
CA ASP A 159 -12.00 -17.08 0.06
C ASP A 159 -12.67 -16.07 -0.88
N LEU A 160 -12.19 -14.82 -0.84
CA LEU A 160 -12.69 -13.75 -1.70
C LEU A 160 -11.66 -13.40 -2.76
N ARG A 161 -12.01 -13.60 -4.02
CA ARG A 161 -11.21 -13.11 -5.15
C ARG A 161 -11.53 -11.64 -5.40
N VAL A 162 -10.51 -10.80 -5.33
CA VAL A 162 -10.57 -9.41 -5.76
C VAL A 162 -10.06 -9.33 -7.19
N SER A 163 -10.85 -8.71 -8.06
CA SER A 163 -10.52 -8.49 -9.46
C SER A 163 -10.63 -7.01 -9.80
N LYS A 164 -9.82 -6.58 -10.77
CA LYS A 164 -9.80 -5.25 -11.35
C LYS A 164 -9.87 -5.38 -12.87
N ASP A 165 -10.80 -4.67 -13.49
CA ASP A 165 -11.02 -4.64 -14.94
C ASP A 165 -11.09 -6.06 -15.57
N GLY A 166 -11.68 -7.00 -14.82
CA GLY A 166 -11.83 -8.41 -15.23
C GLY A 166 -10.62 -9.31 -14.95
N ALA A 167 -9.47 -8.75 -14.58
CA ALA A 167 -8.28 -9.52 -14.18
C ALA A 167 -8.26 -9.77 -12.66
N PRO A 168 -7.84 -10.96 -12.20
CA PRO A 168 -7.69 -11.23 -10.77
C PRO A 168 -6.43 -10.55 -10.21
N GLU A 169 -6.57 -9.88 -9.06
CA GLU A 169 -5.48 -9.18 -8.36
C GLU A 169 -4.94 -10.04 -7.20
N TYR A 170 -5.82 -10.40 -6.26
CA TYR A 170 -5.46 -11.30 -5.16
C TYR A 170 -6.64 -12.14 -4.67
N LEU A 171 -6.30 -13.25 -4.01
CA LEU A 171 -7.23 -14.08 -3.26
C LEU A 171 -7.08 -13.79 -1.76
N LEU A 172 -8.15 -13.32 -1.14
CA LEU A 172 -8.21 -12.84 0.24
C LEU A 172 -8.85 -13.89 1.14
N GLU A 173 -8.16 -14.29 2.20
CA GLU A 173 -8.72 -15.13 3.25
C GLU A 173 -9.44 -14.25 4.27
N GLN A 174 -10.68 -14.61 4.63
CA GLN A 174 -11.52 -13.78 5.51
C GLN A 174 -11.18 -13.87 7.00
N ARG A 175 -10.30 -14.80 7.39
CA ARG A 175 -9.89 -14.98 8.79
C ARG A 175 -9.02 -13.82 9.26
N PRO A 176 -9.36 -13.14 10.38
CA PRO A 176 -8.50 -12.13 10.97
C PRO A 176 -7.12 -12.68 11.33
N ARG A 177 -6.11 -11.86 11.06
CA ARG A 177 -4.69 -12.11 11.32
C ARG A 177 -4.13 -11.04 12.24
N GLU A 178 -2.94 -11.29 12.74
CA GLU A 178 -2.13 -10.30 13.43
C GLU A 178 -0.93 -9.94 12.55
N LEU A 179 -0.37 -8.74 12.74
CA LEU A 179 0.76 -8.28 11.92
C LEU A 179 1.97 -9.23 12.00
N ARG A 180 2.16 -9.90 13.14
CA ARG A 180 3.20 -10.93 13.34
C ARG A 180 3.03 -12.18 12.47
N ASP A 181 1.81 -12.51 12.04
CA ASP A 181 1.58 -13.66 11.16
C ASP A 181 2.28 -13.48 9.80
N PHE A 182 2.54 -12.23 9.41
CA PHE A 182 3.20 -11.86 8.16
C PHE A 182 4.72 -11.89 8.23
N GLU A 183 5.34 -12.28 9.36
CA GLU A 183 6.81 -12.31 9.50
C GLU A 183 7.49 -13.14 8.40
N VAL A 184 6.93 -14.32 8.10
CA VAL A 184 7.46 -15.20 7.05
C VAL A 184 7.27 -14.60 5.65
N GLY A 185 6.10 -13.99 5.39
CA GLY A 185 5.82 -13.29 4.13
C GLY A 185 6.74 -12.09 3.91
N ARG A 186 6.96 -11.29 4.96
CA ARG A 186 7.93 -10.19 5.00
C ARG A 186 9.33 -10.70 4.73
N TRP A 187 9.76 -11.78 5.39
CA TRP A 187 11.11 -12.32 5.19
C TRP A 187 11.29 -12.78 3.74
N TYR A 188 10.34 -13.54 3.18
CA TYR A 188 10.40 -13.96 1.79
C TYR A 188 10.44 -12.76 0.84
N ASN A 189 9.54 -11.79 1.01
CA ASN A 189 9.46 -10.63 0.12
C ASN A 189 10.63 -9.66 0.26
N SER A 190 11.39 -9.71 1.37
CA SER A 190 12.57 -8.86 1.57
C SER A 190 13.91 -9.52 1.23
N THR A 191 13.97 -10.86 1.17
CA THR A 191 15.25 -11.59 1.05
C THR A 191 15.32 -12.62 -0.08
N SER A 192 14.18 -13.18 -0.50
CA SER A 192 14.16 -14.27 -1.47
C SER A 192 14.51 -13.75 -2.86
N PRO A 193 15.47 -14.35 -3.58
CA PRO A 193 15.78 -13.95 -4.96
C PRO A 193 14.61 -14.19 -5.94
N ARG A 194 13.59 -14.96 -5.53
CA ARG A 194 12.36 -15.18 -6.31
C ARG A 194 11.31 -14.10 -6.09
N SER A 195 11.45 -13.24 -5.07
CA SER A 195 10.50 -12.17 -4.85
C SER A 195 10.60 -11.11 -5.96
N PRO A 196 9.49 -10.55 -6.46
CA PRO A 196 9.54 -9.37 -7.33
C PRO A 196 10.23 -8.17 -6.67
N PHE A 197 10.11 -8.03 -5.34
CA PHE A 197 10.61 -6.88 -4.59
C PHE A 197 12.14 -6.86 -4.46
N THR A 198 12.80 -8.01 -4.52
CA THR A 198 14.28 -8.07 -4.53
C THR A 198 14.86 -7.93 -5.93
N ARG A 199 14.03 -8.10 -6.98
CA ARG A 199 14.43 -8.07 -8.39
C ARG A 199 14.11 -6.76 -9.11
N SER A 200 13.42 -5.84 -8.44
CA SER A 200 13.04 -4.54 -8.97
C SER A 200 13.16 -3.46 -7.91
N LEU A 201 13.58 -2.26 -8.29
CA LEU A 201 13.58 -1.07 -7.44
C LEU A 201 12.40 -0.20 -7.84
N VAL A 202 11.44 0.02 -6.95
CA VAL A 202 10.21 0.76 -7.27
C VAL A 202 9.78 1.70 -6.14
N CYS A 203 9.34 2.90 -6.53
CA CYS A 203 8.65 3.85 -5.66
C CYS A 203 7.48 4.44 -6.44
N SER A 204 6.27 4.39 -5.89
CA SER A 204 5.04 4.81 -6.56
C SER A 204 4.14 5.62 -5.64
N LEU A 205 3.49 6.64 -6.18
CA LEU A 205 2.61 7.54 -5.46
C LEU A 205 1.40 7.91 -6.33
N VAL A 206 0.22 7.96 -5.72
CA VAL A 206 -0.98 8.50 -6.37
C VAL A 206 -0.90 10.02 -6.42
N THR A 207 -1.22 10.62 -7.56
CA THR A 207 -1.30 12.08 -7.73
C THR A 207 -2.76 12.52 -7.97
N ASP A 208 -3.00 13.81 -8.14
CA ASP A 208 -4.32 14.32 -8.52
C ASP A 208 -4.70 13.91 -9.95
N GLU A 209 -3.71 13.81 -10.83
CA GLU A 209 -3.87 13.51 -12.26
C GLU A 209 -3.77 12.01 -12.58
N GLY A 210 -3.19 11.21 -11.68
CA GLY A 210 -3.09 9.77 -11.80
C GLY A 210 -2.04 9.16 -10.89
N ARG A 211 -0.88 8.76 -11.44
CA ARG A 211 0.16 8.05 -10.70
C ARG A 211 1.55 8.38 -11.21
N LEU A 212 2.47 8.55 -10.28
CA LEU A 212 3.90 8.66 -10.53
C LEU A 212 4.61 7.41 -10.02
N THR A 213 5.52 6.85 -10.81
CA THR A 213 6.31 5.68 -10.43
C THR A 213 7.75 5.84 -10.90
N LEU A 214 8.70 5.80 -9.99
CA LEU A 214 10.12 5.65 -10.29
C LEU A 214 10.50 4.17 -10.21
N SER A 215 10.99 3.61 -11.31
CA SER A 215 11.41 2.21 -11.43
C SER A 215 12.87 2.18 -11.87
N GLY A 216 13.78 1.84 -10.97
CA GLY A 216 15.21 2.05 -11.19
C GLY A 216 15.47 3.53 -11.47
N ARG A 217 15.85 3.85 -12.71
CA ARG A 217 16.08 5.22 -13.21
C ARG A 217 14.98 5.75 -14.14
N THR A 218 13.96 4.95 -14.43
CA THR A 218 12.86 5.36 -15.31
C THR A 218 11.72 5.95 -14.49
N LEU A 219 11.45 7.24 -14.67
CA LEU A 219 10.28 7.92 -14.13
C LEU A 219 9.09 7.73 -15.06
N LYS A 220 7.99 7.19 -14.55
CA LYS A 220 6.75 6.90 -15.27
C LYS A 220 5.62 7.74 -14.70
N THR A 221 4.98 8.53 -15.54
CA THR A 221 3.79 9.32 -15.19
C THR A 221 2.60 8.74 -15.94
N THR A 222 1.54 8.42 -15.22
CA THR A 222 0.23 8.07 -15.80
C THR A 222 -0.75 9.18 -15.45
N ALA A 223 -1.29 9.87 -16.45
CA ALA A 223 -2.24 10.96 -16.27
C ALA A 223 -3.28 10.93 -17.40
N GLY A 224 -4.58 11.06 -17.05
CA GLY A 224 -5.65 11.09 -18.05
C GLY A 224 -5.74 9.85 -18.97
N GLY A 225 -5.20 8.70 -18.54
CA GLY A 225 -5.11 7.48 -19.34
C GLY A 225 -3.88 7.38 -20.24
N GLU A 226 -3.07 8.43 -20.33
CA GLU A 226 -1.79 8.44 -21.05
C GLU A 226 -0.64 8.08 -20.11
N ARG A 227 0.37 7.40 -20.66
CA ARG A 227 1.59 7.03 -19.94
C ARG A 227 2.80 7.64 -20.62
N HIS A 228 3.57 8.42 -19.86
CA HIS A 228 4.86 8.96 -20.27
C HIS A 228 5.97 8.33 -19.45
N SER A 229 7.11 8.05 -20.08
CA SER A 229 8.30 7.55 -19.42
C SER A 229 9.48 8.45 -19.74
N THR A 230 10.26 8.81 -18.74
CA THR A 230 11.48 9.61 -18.86
C THR A 230 12.60 8.90 -18.13
N GLU A 231 13.72 8.71 -18.81
CA GLU A 231 14.92 8.13 -18.21
C GLU A 231 15.74 9.22 -17.51
N LEU A 232 16.04 9.01 -16.23
CA LEU A 232 16.89 9.91 -15.45
C LEU A 232 18.35 9.55 -15.69
N THR A 233 19.16 10.54 -16.06
CA THR A 233 20.52 10.33 -16.60
C THR A 233 21.64 10.48 -15.55
N SER A 234 21.38 11.16 -14.43
CA SER A 234 22.35 11.31 -13.33
C SER A 234 21.82 10.87 -11.97
N ASP A 235 22.71 10.47 -11.06
CA ASP A 235 22.32 10.06 -9.70
C ASP A 235 21.64 11.19 -8.93
N ARG A 236 22.06 12.43 -9.20
CA ARG A 236 21.45 13.62 -8.65
C ARG A 236 19.99 13.77 -9.10
N GLU A 237 19.68 13.56 -10.37
CA GLU A 237 18.29 13.60 -10.87
C GLU A 237 17.40 12.56 -10.17
N VAL A 238 17.94 11.37 -9.89
CA VAL A 238 17.21 10.32 -9.17
C VAL A 238 16.96 10.72 -7.70
N LEU A 239 17.98 11.20 -6.99
CA LEU A 239 17.84 11.69 -5.61
C LEU A 239 16.88 12.89 -5.52
N ASP A 240 17.00 13.85 -6.43
CA ASP A 240 16.11 15.00 -6.50
C ASP A 240 14.66 14.55 -6.79
N THR A 241 14.46 13.52 -7.63
CA THR A 241 13.12 12.95 -7.88
C THR A 241 12.52 12.31 -6.62
N TYR A 242 13.29 11.52 -5.86
CA TYR A 242 12.82 10.96 -4.58
C TYR A 242 12.39 12.08 -3.61
N ARG A 243 13.20 13.13 -3.50
CA ARG A 243 12.94 14.27 -2.62
C ARG A 243 11.72 15.07 -3.05
N GLU A 244 11.68 15.51 -4.30
CA GLU A 244 10.70 16.49 -4.78
C GLU A 244 9.35 15.85 -5.10
N SER A 245 9.35 14.62 -5.63
CA SER A 245 8.12 13.96 -6.08
C SER A 245 7.54 12.98 -5.06
N PHE A 246 8.40 12.33 -4.27
CA PHE A 246 7.97 11.31 -3.30
C PHE A 246 8.13 11.75 -1.84
N GLY A 247 8.78 12.90 -1.60
CA GLY A 247 9.03 13.42 -0.25
C GLY A 247 10.02 12.58 0.56
N ILE A 248 10.87 11.79 -0.12
CA ILE A 248 11.84 10.88 0.47
C ILE A 248 13.24 11.49 0.32
N GLU A 249 13.86 11.84 1.43
CA GLU A 249 15.26 12.24 1.50
C GLU A 249 16.15 10.99 1.59
N LEU A 250 17.18 10.91 0.73
CA LEU A 250 18.13 9.80 0.70
C LEU A 250 19.57 10.34 0.63
N ASP A 251 20.45 9.81 1.48
CA ASP A 251 21.87 10.18 1.48
C ASP A 251 22.67 9.51 0.34
N ARG A 252 22.12 8.42 -0.22
CA ARG A 252 22.72 7.64 -1.31
C ARG A 252 21.64 6.95 -2.13
N LEU A 253 22.00 6.54 -3.34
CA LEU A 253 21.09 5.74 -4.16
C LEU A 253 20.90 4.33 -3.58
N PRO A 254 19.67 3.79 -3.64
CA PRO A 254 19.43 2.36 -3.50
C PRO A 254 20.13 1.59 -4.63
N THR A 255 20.64 0.40 -4.35
CA THR A 255 21.23 -0.47 -5.37
C THR A 255 20.15 -0.96 -6.33
N ASP A 256 20.33 -0.76 -7.63
CA ASP A 256 19.41 -1.31 -8.63
C ASP A 256 19.77 -2.79 -8.88
N PRO A 257 18.84 -3.74 -8.65
CA PRO A 257 19.11 -5.16 -8.87
C PRO A 257 19.18 -5.54 -10.35
N THR A 258 18.86 -4.62 -11.27
CA THR A 258 18.85 -4.86 -12.72
C THR A 258 20.14 -4.42 -13.42
N THR A 259 21.04 -3.73 -12.71
CA THR A 259 22.34 -3.25 -13.22
C THR A 259 23.49 -4.18 -12.94
#